data_AF-A0A660MBU2-F1
#
_entry.id   AF-A0A660MBU2-F1
#
_cell.length_a   1.000
_cell.length_b   1.000
_cell.length_c   1.000
_cell.angle_alpha   90.00
_cell.angle_beta   90.00
_cell.angle_gamma   90.00
#
_symmetry.space_group_name_H-M   'P 1'
#
loop_
_entity.id
_entity.type
_entity.pdbx_description
1 polymer ?
#
loop_
_entity_poly.entity_id
_entity_poly.type
_entity_poly.pdbx_seq_one_letter_code
_entity_poly.pdbx_strand_id
1 'polypeptide(L)'
;MHIATTRPETILADGALAVHPDDERYRHLLGKMVHVPLTERVIPIIADEYVEMDFGTGCVKITPAHDFNDYAVGQRHTMEVINLMNPDATLNDNVPAAYRGLDRWVARDKIVADLDSAGLLEKVEPHTLKRPYGDRSGVVIEPYLTDQWFVDLSSDKGMAKLTQPALDAVRDGRIKFVPDNWKNTYYNWMENLQDWCISRQLWWGHRIPAWYDADGNIYVAENEAAARAKYQLAADLPLNQDEDVLDTWFSSALWPFATQGWPEHTADLKAFYPGNVLVTGFDIIFFWVARMVLMGMYCMDGEIPFKEVYIHGLVRDSEGQKMSKSKGNVLDPLDIIDGIDLESLVAKRTSGMMQPQKAAKIEAQTRKEFPDGIAAHGTDALRFTFAAQATMGRDVVFDLKRVEGYRNFCNKLWNAARFVQMQTAGQTITAAPVKEKSAADRWIYGALDRTIRSVREAFDTYRFDFAAQALYDFIWNQYCDWYLELVKPILGKHNDDDAEKARTRHTLLDVLEQALRLIHPLMPYISEEIWQQTAPLLGATGDTLMTQPYPAATNGE
;
A
#
# COMPACT_ATOMS: atom_id res chain seq x y z
N MET A 1 -16.66 -46.37 5.95
CA MET A 1 -17.04 -44.96 5.71
C MET A 1 -16.11 -44.45 4.64
N HIS A 2 -16.60 -43.60 3.73
CA HIS A 2 -15.82 -43.11 2.60
C HIS A 2 -15.48 -41.64 2.85
N ILE A 3 -14.24 -41.25 2.56
CA ILE A 3 -13.75 -39.86 2.68
C ILE A 3 -13.14 -39.41 1.36
N ALA A 4 -13.18 -38.10 1.10
CA ALA A 4 -12.48 -37.48 -0.01
C ALA A 4 -11.33 -36.61 0.52
N THR A 5 -10.12 -36.76 -0.02
CA THR A 5 -9.00 -35.89 0.34
C THR A 5 -8.05 -35.64 -0.82
N THR A 6 -7.47 -34.44 -0.84
CA THR A 6 -6.41 -34.05 -1.79
C THR A 6 -4.99 -34.18 -1.22
N ARG A 7 -4.88 -34.61 0.06
CA ARG A 7 -3.64 -34.78 0.83
C ARG A 7 -3.62 -36.15 1.53
N PRO A 8 -3.55 -37.27 0.78
CA PRO A 8 -3.58 -38.60 1.38
C PRO A 8 -2.41 -38.83 2.35
N GLU A 9 -1.27 -38.15 2.17
CA GLU A 9 -0.14 -38.24 3.09
C GLU A 9 -0.44 -37.78 4.51
N THR A 10 -1.47 -36.97 4.70
CA THR A 10 -1.86 -36.44 6.02
C THR A 10 -2.82 -37.35 6.80
N ILE A 11 -3.37 -38.40 6.16
CA ILE A 11 -4.31 -39.35 6.79
C ILE A 11 -3.71 -39.97 8.07
N LEU A 12 -2.39 -40.15 8.09
CA LEU A 12 -1.67 -40.78 9.19
C LEU A 12 -1.78 -39.98 10.51
N ALA A 13 -2.10 -38.68 10.44
CA ALA A 13 -2.32 -37.79 11.58
C ALA A 13 -3.79 -37.42 11.80
N ASP A 14 -4.73 -38.10 11.15
CA ASP A 14 -6.15 -37.82 11.37
C ASP A 14 -6.47 -37.98 12.87
N GLY A 15 -7.18 -37.00 13.41
CA GLY A 15 -7.64 -36.97 14.80
C GLY A 15 -9.10 -37.41 14.94
N ALA A 16 -9.90 -37.18 13.89
CA ALA A 16 -11.29 -37.61 13.80
C ALA A 16 -11.76 -37.64 12.33
N LEU A 17 -12.90 -38.28 12.10
CA LEU A 17 -13.71 -38.03 10.91
C LEU A 17 -14.90 -37.16 11.31
N ALA A 18 -15.15 -36.08 10.58
CA ALA A 18 -16.24 -35.17 10.83
C ALA A 18 -17.35 -35.31 9.78
N VAL A 19 -18.60 -35.19 10.24
CA VAL A 19 -19.80 -35.12 9.40
C VAL A 19 -20.68 -33.96 9.88
N HIS A 20 -21.53 -33.43 9.01
CA HIS A 20 -22.46 -32.37 9.41
C HIS A 20 -23.49 -32.94 10.42
N PRO A 21 -23.88 -32.20 11.49
CA PRO A 21 -24.85 -32.67 12.48
C PRO A 21 -26.20 -33.09 11.87
N ASP A 22 -26.62 -32.41 10.81
CA ASP A 22 -27.89 -32.66 10.10
C ASP A 22 -27.79 -33.71 8.98
N ASP A 23 -26.62 -34.33 8.76
CA ASP A 23 -26.46 -35.35 7.73
C ASP A 23 -27.03 -36.71 8.18
N GLU A 24 -28.27 -36.98 7.80
CA GLU A 24 -28.98 -38.23 8.14
C GLU A 24 -28.22 -39.50 7.69
N ARG A 25 -27.38 -39.40 6.65
CA ARG A 25 -26.59 -40.55 6.13
C ARG A 25 -25.61 -41.08 7.18
N TYR A 26 -25.07 -40.21 8.04
CA TYR A 26 -24.00 -40.55 8.99
C TYR A 26 -24.39 -40.45 10.45
N ARG A 27 -25.59 -39.94 10.78
CA ARG A 27 -26.07 -39.78 12.17
C ARG A 27 -25.95 -41.05 13.02
N HIS A 28 -26.14 -42.23 12.41
CA HIS A 28 -26.02 -43.54 13.07
C HIS A 28 -24.57 -43.99 13.35
N LEU A 29 -23.57 -43.21 12.92
CA LEU A 29 -22.14 -43.46 13.11
C LEU A 29 -21.50 -42.50 14.12
N LEU A 30 -22.17 -41.40 14.50
CA LEU A 30 -21.65 -40.43 15.46
C LEU A 30 -21.28 -41.10 16.79
N GLY A 31 -20.10 -40.77 17.31
CA GLY A 31 -19.53 -41.33 18.55
C GLY A 31 -18.91 -42.73 18.39
N LYS A 32 -18.99 -43.36 17.21
CA LYS A 32 -18.25 -44.60 16.93
C LYS A 32 -16.78 -44.30 16.62
N MET A 33 -15.96 -45.34 16.73
CA MET A 33 -14.55 -45.30 16.38
C MET A 33 -14.32 -45.94 15.01
N VAL A 34 -13.32 -45.46 14.28
CA VAL A 34 -12.88 -46.00 12.99
C VAL A 34 -11.36 -46.17 12.98
N HIS A 35 -10.88 -47.20 12.31
CA HIS A 35 -9.45 -47.40 12.09
C HIS A 35 -8.92 -46.40 11.05
N VAL A 36 -7.80 -45.77 11.37
CA VAL A 36 -7.07 -44.91 10.43
C VAL A 36 -6.29 -45.81 9.47
N PRO A 37 -6.49 -45.70 8.14
CA PRO A 37 -5.78 -46.53 7.16
C PRO A 37 -4.26 -46.52 7.36
N LEU A 38 -3.63 -47.67 7.15
CA LEU A 38 -2.17 -47.86 7.20
C LEU A 38 -1.53 -47.60 8.58
N THR A 39 -2.34 -47.50 9.65
CA THR A 39 -1.88 -47.33 11.03
C THR A 39 -2.65 -48.24 11.99
N GLU A 40 -2.16 -48.36 13.22
CA GLU A 40 -2.87 -49.03 14.32
C GLU A 40 -3.82 -48.09 15.08
N ARG A 41 -3.97 -46.83 14.64
CA ARG A 41 -4.75 -45.80 15.36
C ARG A 41 -6.25 -45.99 15.10
N VAL A 42 -7.05 -45.68 16.12
CA VAL A 42 -8.50 -45.53 16.01
C VAL A 42 -8.90 -44.12 16.39
N ILE A 43 -9.84 -43.54 15.65
CA ILE A 43 -10.28 -42.16 15.82
C ILE A 43 -11.81 -42.07 15.88
N PRO A 44 -12.37 -41.09 16.59
CA PRO A 44 -13.82 -40.91 16.68
C PRO A 44 -14.42 -40.34 15.41
N ILE A 45 -15.73 -40.58 15.24
CA ILE A 45 -16.59 -39.89 14.28
C ILE A 45 -17.37 -38.80 15.03
N ILE A 46 -17.15 -37.54 14.65
CA ILE A 46 -17.72 -36.36 15.31
C ILE A 46 -18.71 -35.62 14.42
N ALA A 47 -19.54 -34.78 15.03
CA ALA A 47 -20.41 -33.85 14.33
C ALA A 47 -19.83 -32.42 14.41
N ASP A 48 -19.70 -31.74 13.27
CA ASP A 48 -19.25 -30.33 13.21
C ASP A 48 -19.88 -29.60 12.02
N GLU A 49 -20.37 -28.38 12.24
CA GLU A 49 -21.04 -27.55 11.21
C GLU A 49 -20.09 -27.06 10.10
N TYR A 50 -18.77 -27.17 10.30
CA TYR A 50 -17.77 -26.91 9.26
C TYR A 50 -17.94 -27.82 8.03
N VAL A 51 -18.52 -29.02 8.20
CA VAL A 51 -18.61 -30.01 7.13
C VAL A 51 -19.73 -29.67 6.14
N GLU A 52 -19.37 -29.45 4.88
CA GLU A 52 -20.35 -29.31 3.80
C GLU A 52 -20.92 -30.67 3.38
N MET A 53 -22.22 -30.89 3.57
CA MET A 53 -22.89 -32.18 3.27
C MET A 53 -22.75 -32.62 1.81
N ASP A 54 -22.77 -31.67 0.87
CA ASP A 54 -22.75 -31.95 -0.56
C ASP A 54 -21.33 -32.05 -1.14
N PHE A 55 -20.29 -31.74 -0.36
CA PHE A 55 -18.90 -31.80 -0.82
C PHE A 55 -18.30 -33.20 -0.62
N GLY A 56 -17.78 -33.78 -1.71
CA GLY A 56 -17.16 -35.10 -1.69
C GLY A 56 -18.16 -36.17 -1.22
N THR A 57 -17.90 -36.77 -0.06
CA THR A 57 -18.79 -37.79 0.55
C THR A 57 -19.71 -37.21 1.64
N GLY A 58 -19.59 -35.92 1.98
CA GLY A 58 -20.18 -35.34 3.19
C GLY A 58 -19.49 -35.77 4.49
N CYS A 59 -18.33 -36.43 4.38
CA CYS A 59 -17.47 -36.80 5.49
C CYS A 59 -16.03 -36.35 5.21
N VAL A 60 -15.46 -35.61 6.15
CA VAL A 60 -14.14 -34.99 6.05
C VAL A 60 -13.21 -35.60 7.10
N LYS A 61 -11.96 -35.86 6.71
CA LYS A 61 -10.89 -36.16 7.67
C LYS A 61 -10.43 -34.87 8.35
N ILE A 62 -10.17 -34.92 9.65
CA ILE A 62 -9.68 -33.78 10.43
C ILE A 62 -8.25 -34.05 10.85
N THR A 63 -7.30 -33.27 10.33
CA THR A 63 -5.86 -33.37 10.65
C THR A 63 -5.33 -32.04 11.22
N PRO A 64 -5.52 -31.77 12.52
CA PRO A 64 -5.31 -30.45 13.10
C PRO A 64 -3.93 -29.83 12.86
N ALA A 65 -2.87 -30.63 12.79
CA ALA A 65 -1.52 -30.10 12.62
C ALA A 65 -1.16 -29.65 11.20
N HIS A 66 -1.99 -30.00 10.20
CA HIS A 66 -1.64 -29.85 8.79
C HIS A 66 -2.64 -29.04 7.99
N ASP A 67 -3.71 -28.52 8.59
CA ASP A 67 -4.68 -27.64 7.94
C ASP A 67 -5.28 -26.65 8.96
N PHE A 68 -5.46 -25.40 8.58
CA PHE A 68 -5.92 -24.35 9.49
C PHE A 68 -7.39 -24.54 9.92
N ASN A 69 -8.24 -25.03 9.02
CA ASN A 69 -9.65 -25.28 9.36
C ASN A 69 -9.74 -26.53 10.24
N ASP A 70 -8.97 -27.58 9.90
CA ASP A 70 -8.88 -28.78 10.73
C ASP A 70 -8.32 -28.46 12.12
N TYR A 71 -7.39 -27.52 12.23
CA TYR A 71 -6.88 -27.03 13.52
C TYR A 71 -8.02 -26.42 14.35
N ALA A 72 -8.84 -25.55 13.74
CA ALA A 72 -9.96 -24.93 14.42
C ALA A 72 -11.03 -25.96 14.86
N VAL A 73 -11.32 -26.96 14.02
CA VAL A 73 -12.18 -28.09 14.41
C VAL A 73 -11.54 -28.86 15.57
N GLY A 74 -10.25 -29.18 15.46
CA GLY A 74 -9.49 -29.87 16.49
C GLY A 74 -9.54 -29.15 17.85
N GLN A 75 -9.43 -27.83 17.86
CA GLN A 75 -9.56 -27.01 19.07
C GLN A 75 -10.98 -27.11 19.68
N ARG A 76 -12.04 -26.99 18.87
CA ARG A 76 -13.44 -27.09 19.36
C ARG A 76 -13.74 -28.43 20.01
N HIS A 77 -13.14 -29.51 19.50
CA HIS A 77 -13.36 -30.87 19.98
C HIS A 77 -12.25 -31.41 20.88
N THR A 78 -11.28 -30.56 21.27
CA THR A 78 -10.13 -30.94 22.13
C THR A 78 -9.37 -32.17 21.59
N MET A 79 -9.05 -32.16 20.30
CA MET A 79 -8.34 -33.25 19.64
C MET A 79 -6.84 -33.20 19.91
N GLU A 80 -6.21 -34.38 19.92
CA GLU A 80 -4.75 -34.49 19.85
C GLU A 80 -4.24 -33.91 18.52
N VAL A 81 -3.18 -33.12 18.62
CA VAL A 81 -2.57 -32.45 17.47
C VAL A 81 -1.26 -33.14 17.11
N ILE A 82 -1.27 -33.90 16.00
CA ILE A 82 -0.13 -34.75 15.61
C ILE A 82 0.59 -34.17 14.39
N ASN A 83 1.77 -33.60 14.59
CA ASN A 83 2.64 -33.18 13.49
C ASN A 83 3.33 -34.39 12.84
N LEU A 84 3.30 -34.49 11.51
CA LEU A 84 3.90 -35.59 10.73
C LEU A 84 5.19 -35.19 10.03
N MET A 85 5.49 -33.90 9.95
CA MET A 85 6.57 -33.38 9.13
C MET A 85 7.71 -32.86 10.00
N ASN A 86 8.93 -32.93 9.47
CA ASN A 86 10.07 -32.16 9.92
C ASN A 86 10.06 -30.78 9.25
N PRO A 87 10.91 -29.82 9.68
CA PRO A 87 11.00 -28.50 9.04
C PRO A 87 11.36 -28.51 7.55
N ASP A 88 11.98 -29.57 7.05
CA ASP A 88 12.31 -29.77 5.63
C ASP A 88 11.19 -30.48 4.83
N ALA A 89 10.04 -30.68 5.47
CA ALA A 89 8.86 -31.36 4.93
C ALA A 89 9.05 -32.86 4.62
N THR A 90 10.09 -33.49 5.18
CA THR A 90 10.16 -34.96 5.28
C THR A 90 9.29 -35.48 6.42
N LEU A 91 8.83 -36.72 6.34
CA LEU A 91 8.00 -37.30 7.41
C LEU A 91 8.83 -37.71 8.63
N ASN A 92 8.33 -37.40 9.83
CA ASN A 92 8.98 -37.60 11.13
C ASN A 92 8.61 -38.96 11.78
N ASP A 93 8.94 -39.18 13.04
CA ASP A 93 8.70 -40.47 13.72
C ASP A 93 7.23 -40.78 14.05
N ASN A 94 6.32 -39.81 13.90
CA ASN A 94 4.89 -39.99 14.14
C ASN A 94 4.19 -40.78 13.02
N VAL A 95 4.86 -41.04 11.90
CA VAL A 95 4.34 -41.94 10.84
C VAL A 95 4.84 -43.39 11.03
N PRO A 96 4.14 -44.39 10.45
CA PRO A 96 4.64 -45.75 10.38
C PRO A 96 6.05 -45.83 9.77
N ALA A 97 6.86 -46.79 10.23
CA ALA A 97 8.26 -46.93 9.85
C ALA A 97 8.51 -46.94 8.33
N ALA A 98 7.56 -47.42 7.54
CA ALA A 98 7.62 -47.48 6.08
C ALA A 98 7.64 -46.09 5.39
N TYR A 99 7.26 -45.02 6.09
CA TYR A 99 7.15 -43.67 5.51
C TYR A 99 8.11 -42.65 6.10
N ARG A 100 8.83 -43.00 7.18
CA ARG A 100 9.73 -42.08 7.89
C ARG A 100 10.88 -41.62 6.99
N GLY A 101 11.20 -40.33 7.03
CA GLY A 101 12.26 -39.69 6.25
C GLY A 101 11.92 -39.49 4.77
N LEU A 102 10.75 -39.91 4.29
CA LEU A 102 10.34 -39.63 2.91
C LEU A 102 9.93 -38.16 2.77
N ASP A 103 10.32 -37.53 1.67
CA ASP A 103 9.72 -36.25 1.24
C ASP A 103 8.21 -36.42 1.05
N ARG A 104 7.44 -35.39 1.40
CA ARG A 104 5.97 -35.41 1.38
C ARG A 104 5.36 -35.87 0.05
N TRP A 105 5.97 -35.57 -1.10
CA TRP A 105 5.43 -35.98 -2.39
C TRP A 105 5.70 -37.46 -2.68
N VAL A 106 6.90 -37.93 -2.30
CA VAL A 106 7.25 -39.35 -2.39
C VAL A 106 6.38 -40.18 -1.44
N ALA A 107 6.15 -39.67 -0.22
CA ALA A 107 5.27 -40.29 0.75
C ALA A 107 3.83 -40.36 0.25
N ARG A 108 3.34 -39.28 -0.36
CA ARG A 108 2.00 -39.24 -0.99
C ARG A 108 1.82 -40.34 -2.01
N ASP A 109 2.73 -40.47 -2.96
CA ASP A 109 2.62 -41.48 -4.02
C ASP A 109 2.66 -42.90 -3.43
N LYS A 110 3.56 -43.13 -2.46
CA LYS A 110 3.66 -44.40 -1.75
C LYS A 110 2.39 -44.74 -0.96
N ILE A 111 1.83 -43.79 -0.22
CA ILE A 111 0.62 -43.97 0.58
C ILE A 111 -0.58 -44.30 -0.32
N VAL A 112 -0.71 -43.64 -1.47
CA VAL A 112 -1.77 -43.97 -2.43
C VAL A 112 -1.62 -45.40 -2.95
N ALA A 113 -0.41 -45.83 -3.29
CA ALA A 113 -0.15 -47.20 -3.74
C ALA A 113 -0.41 -48.25 -2.63
N ASP A 114 -0.06 -47.93 -1.39
CA ASP A 114 -0.28 -48.83 -0.25
C ASP A 114 -1.77 -48.90 0.13
N LEU A 115 -2.53 -47.80 0.00
CA LEU A 115 -4.00 -47.79 0.14
C LEU A 115 -4.68 -48.67 -0.92
N ASP A 116 -4.24 -48.56 -2.19
CA ASP A 116 -4.76 -49.38 -3.29
C ASP A 116 -4.46 -50.87 -3.07
N SER A 117 -3.21 -51.18 -2.70
CA SER A 117 -2.78 -52.55 -2.39
C SER A 117 -3.56 -53.16 -1.22
N ALA A 118 -3.99 -52.34 -0.26
CA ALA A 118 -4.82 -52.74 0.88
C ALA A 118 -6.33 -52.81 0.55
N GLY A 119 -6.75 -52.45 -0.68
CA GLY A 119 -8.15 -52.37 -1.07
C GLY A 119 -8.93 -51.25 -0.36
N LEU A 120 -8.23 -50.22 0.12
CA LEU A 120 -8.79 -49.06 0.84
C LEU A 120 -8.92 -47.81 -0.05
N LEU A 121 -8.46 -47.88 -1.31
CA LEU A 121 -8.64 -46.83 -2.30
C LEU A 121 -9.85 -47.15 -3.20
N GLU A 122 -10.83 -46.25 -3.24
CA GLU A 122 -12.02 -46.42 -4.09
C GLU A 122 -11.80 -45.86 -5.50
N LYS A 123 -11.35 -44.60 -5.61
CA LYS A 123 -11.08 -43.94 -6.90
C LYS A 123 -10.14 -42.75 -6.73
N VAL A 124 -9.49 -42.37 -7.84
CA VAL A 124 -8.67 -41.15 -7.97
C VAL A 124 -9.24 -40.32 -9.12
N GLU A 125 -9.58 -39.07 -8.85
CA GLU A 125 -10.15 -38.15 -9.83
C GLU A 125 -9.38 -36.82 -9.85
N PRO A 126 -9.19 -36.19 -11.03
CA PRO A 126 -8.62 -34.86 -11.11
C PRO A 126 -9.49 -33.84 -10.36
N HIS A 127 -8.85 -33.04 -9.50
CA HIS A 127 -9.52 -31.99 -8.74
C HIS A 127 -8.74 -30.69 -8.84
N THR A 128 -9.43 -29.60 -9.21
CA THR A 128 -8.83 -28.27 -9.28
C THR A 128 -8.94 -27.62 -7.90
N LEU A 129 -7.80 -27.31 -7.29
CA LEU A 129 -7.76 -26.63 -5.99
C LEU A 129 -6.94 -25.34 -6.03
N LYS A 130 -7.33 -24.39 -5.17
CA LYS A 130 -6.53 -23.19 -4.90
C LYS A 130 -5.44 -23.55 -3.90
N ARG A 131 -4.18 -23.66 -4.35
CA ARG A 131 -3.03 -23.90 -3.47
C ARG A 131 -2.31 -22.59 -3.15
N PRO A 132 -1.94 -22.34 -1.89
CA PRO A 132 -1.05 -21.25 -1.55
C PRO A 132 0.38 -21.59 -1.98
N TYR A 133 1.07 -20.60 -2.54
CA TYR A 133 2.47 -20.70 -2.94
C TYR A 133 3.26 -19.56 -2.30
N GLY A 134 4.52 -19.82 -1.94
CA GLY A 134 5.46 -18.78 -1.55
C GLY A 134 5.58 -17.77 -2.68
N ASP A 135 5.35 -16.50 -2.39
CA ASP A 135 5.37 -15.40 -3.36
C ASP A 135 6.72 -15.26 -4.08
N ARG A 136 7.82 -15.58 -3.37
CA ARG A 136 9.20 -15.54 -3.88
C ARG A 136 9.67 -16.88 -4.44
N SER A 137 9.44 -17.98 -3.72
CA SER A 137 9.99 -19.31 -4.08
C SER A 137 9.14 -20.08 -5.08
N GLY A 138 7.84 -19.79 -5.16
CA GLY A 138 6.88 -20.58 -5.94
C GLY A 138 6.63 -22.00 -5.41
N VAL A 139 7.10 -22.32 -4.21
CA VAL A 139 6.87 -23.63 -3.56
C VAL A 139 5.53 -23.61 -2.83
N VAL A 140 4.85 -24.76 -2.79
CA VAL A 140 3.59 -24.93 -2.03
C VAL A 140 3.85 -24.66 -0.54
N ILE A 141 3.02 -23.81 0.06
CA ILE A 141 3.08 -23.53 1.50
C ILE A 141 2.50 -24.71 2.27
N GLU A 142 3.24 -25.22 3.25
CA GLU A 142 2.80 -26.28 4.16
C GLU A 142 2.39 -25.66 5.50
N PRO A 143 1.20 -25.99 6.03
CA PRO A 143 0.88 -25.73 7.43
C PRO A 143 1.80 -26.54 8.33
N TYR A 144 2.42 -25.88 9.29
CA TYR A 144 3.41 -26.47 10.20
C TYR A 144 3.27 -25.83 11.57
N LEU A 145 3.30 -26.65 12.62
CA LEU A 145 3.14 -26.17 13.99
C LEU A 145 4.47 -25.72 14.57
N THR A 146 4.50 -24.49 15.05
CA THR A 146 5.65 -23.86 15.67
C THR A 146 5.18 -22.95 16.79
N ASP A 147 5.94 -22.87 17.87
CA ASP A 147 5.77 -21.83 18.88
C ASP A 147 6.17 -20.49 18.26
N GLN A 148 5.31 -19.48 18.37
CA GLN A 148 5.48 -18.16 17.77
C GLN A 148 4.93 -17.07 18.72
N TRP A 149 5.37 -15.85 18.51
CA TRP A 149 4.90 -14.68 19.26
C TRP A 149 3.70 -14.04 18.58
N PHE A 150 2.64 -13.81 19.35
CA PHE A 150 1.40 -13.21 18.87
C PHE A 150 1.04 -11.96 19.66
N VAL A 151 0.47 -10.97 18.97
CA VAL A 151 -0.32 -9.91 19.59
C VAL A 151 -1.78 -10.36 19.60
N ASP A 152 -2.36 -10.41 20.80
CA ASP A 152 -3.77 -10.71 21.04
C ASP A 152 -4.64 -9.57 20.48
N LEU A 153 -5.37 -9.85 19.40
CA LEU A 153 -6.28 -8.91 18.74
C LEU A 153 -7.73 -9.36 18.81
N SER A 154 -7.96 -10.63 19.16
CA SER A 154 -9.26 -11.29 19.00
C SER A 154 -9.92 -11.72 20.30
N SER A 155 -9.18 -11.87 21.41
CA SER A 155 -9.79 -12.18 22.71
C SER A 155 -10.60 -10.99 23.23
N ASP A 156 -11.46 -11.18 24.23
CA ASP A 156 -12.18 -10.08 24.89
C ASP A 156 -11.23 -8.97 25.37
N LYS A 157 -10.04 -9.34 25.82
CA LYS A 157 -9.00 -8.39 26.27
C LYS A 157 -8.37 -7.68 25.08
N GLY A 158 -7.96 -8.42 24.04
CA GLY A 158 -7.37 -7.87 22.82
C GLY A 158 -8.35 -6.92 22.12
N MET A 159 -9.60 -7.33 22.00
CA MET A 159 -10.70 -6.52 21.48
C MET A 159 -10.87 -5.23 22.29
N ALA A 160 -10.98 -5.32 23.61
CA ALA A 160 -11.19 -4.13 24.44
C ALA A 160 -9.99 -3.16 24.44
N LYS A 161 -8.76 -3.67 24.32
CA LYS A 161 -7.54 -2.85 24.45
C LYS A 161 -6.98 -2.33 23.12
N LEU A 162 -7.19 -3.05 22.02
CA LEU A 162 -6.59 -2.75 20.73
C LEU A 162 -7.67 -2.55 19.65
N THR A 163 -8.43 -3.60 19.36
CA THR A 163 -9.28 -3.65 18.16
C THR A 163 -10.48 -2.72 18.23
N GLN A 164 -11.20 -2.71 19.34
CA GLN A 164 -12.41 -1.89 19.52
C GLN A 164 -12.09 -0.38 19.51
N PRO A 165 -11.08 0.13 20.25
CA PRO A 165 -10.70 1.54 20.15
C PRO A 165 -10.34 1.97 18.72
N ALA A 166 -9.65 1.11 17.97
CA ALA A 166 -9.28 1.37 16.57
C ALA A 166 -10.49 1.36 15.62
N LEU A 167 -11.48 0.48 15.85
CA LEU A 167 -12.76 0.51 15.13
C LEU A 167 -13.55 1.79 15.44
N ASP A 168 -13.64 2.13 16.71
CA ASP A 168 -14.43 3.27 17.18
C ASP A 168 -13.88 4.59 16.64
N ALA A 169 -12.55 4.75 16.59
CA ALA A 169 -11.91 5.94 16.03
C ALA A 169 -12.31 6.25 14.57
N VAL A 170 -12.68 5.24 13.79
CA VAL A 170 -13.19 5.43 12.43
C VAL A 170 -14.72 5.58 12.44
N ARG A 171 -15.43 4.81 13.27
CA ARG A 171 -16.91 4.86 13.38
C ARG A 171 -17.42 6.20 13.92
N ASP A 172 -16.72 6.81 14.86
CA ASP A 172 -17.06 8.10 15.46
C ASP A 172 -16.56 9.32 14.65
N GLY A 173 -15.78 9.07 13.58
CA GLY A 173 -15.32 10.09 12.65
C GLY A 173 -14.08 10.86 13.09
N ARG A 174 -13.38 10.44 14.16
CA ARG A 174 -12.06 10.97 14.53
C ARG A 174 -11.02 10.71 13.42
N ILE A 175 -11.12 9.56 12.76
CA ILE A 175 -10.34 9.19 11.58
C ILE A 175 -11.28 9.09 10.38
N LYS A 176 -10.99 9.85 9.32
CA LYS A 176 -11.80 9.86 8.09
C LYS A 176 -11.04 9.26 6.92
N PHE A 177 -11.63 8.29 6.25
CA PHE A 177 -11.10 7.77 4.99
C PHE A 177 -11.55 8.67 3.83
N VAL A 178 -10.61 8.94 2.92
CA VAL A 178 -10.85 9.71 1.70
C VAL A 178 -10.33 8.86 0.52
N PRO A 179 -11.19 8.30 -0.33
CA PRO A 179 -12.65 8.36 -0.28
C PRO A 179 -13.29 7.55 0.86
N ASP A 180 -14.50 7.94 1.25
CA ASP A 180 -15.23 7.39 2.40
C ASP A 180 -15.50 5.88 2.30
N ASN A 181 -15.65 5.34 1.08
CA ASN A 181 -15.96 3.92 0.87
C ASN A 181 -14.86 2.96 1.39
N TRP A 182 -13.61 3.41 1.53
CA TRP A 182 -12.52 2.57 2.04
C TRP A 182 -12.68 2.20 3.51
N LYS A 183 -13.49 2.94 4.29
CA LYS A 183 -13.81 2.54 5.67
C LYS A 183 -14.51 1.18 5.73
N ASN A 184 -15.28 0.80 4.72
CA ASN A 184 -15.92 -0.51 4.66
C ASN A 184 -14.89 -1.64 4.52
N THR A 185 -13.83 -1.39 3.74
CA THR A 185 -12.71 -2.35 3.63
C THR A 185 -11.97 -2.46 4.97
N TYR A 186 -11.77 -1.32 5.64
CA TYR A 186 -11.20 -1.30 6.98
C TYR A 186 -12.05 -2.09 7.98
N TYR A 187 -13.37 -1.86 8.03
CA TYR A 187 -14.29 -2.58 8.93
C TYR A 187 -14.31 -4.08 8.68
N ASN A 188 -14.47 -4.49 7.41
CA ASN A 188 -14.48 -5.92 7.05
C ASN A 188 -13.24 -6.65 7.55
N TRP A 189 -12.07 -5.99 7.54
CA TRP A 189 -10.85 -6.57 8.06
C TRP A 189 -10.80 -6.56 9.60
N MET A 190 -11.08 -5.41 10.20
CA MET A 190 -10.96 -5.21 11.65
C MET A 190 -11.96 -6.06 12.45
N GLU A 191 -13.16 -6.29 11.92
CA GLU A 191 -14.21 -7.11 12.56
C GLU A 191 -13.93 -8.61 12.47
N ASN A 192 -13.02 -9.05 11.59
CA ASN A 192 -12.66 -10.45 11.39
C ASN A 192 -11.17 -10.73 11.70
N LEU A 193 -10.55 -9.91 12.55
CA LEU A 193 -9.15 -10.05 12.90
C LEU A 193 -8.87 -11.37 13.63
N GLN A 194 -7.74 -11.98 13.28
CA GLN A 194 -7.09 -13.03 14.06
C GLN A 194 -5.89 -12.43 14.78
N ASP A 195 -5.40 -13.14 15.80
CA ASP A 195 -4.19 -12.75 16.51
C ASP A 195 -3.02 -12.62 15.55
N TRP A 196 -2.24 -11.55 15.74
CA TRP A 196 -1.19 -11.19 14.82
C TRP A 196 0.13 -11.85 15.21
N CYS A 197 0.55 -12.85 14.43
CA CYS A 197 1.88 -13.43 14.55
C CYS A 197 2.95 -12.38 14.21
N ILE A 198 3.74 -11.97 15.20
CA ILE A 198 4.77 -10.94 15.09
C ILE A 198 6.20 -11.51 15.01
N SER A 199 6.41 -12.82 15.18
CA SER A 199 7.73 -13.44 15.04
C SER A 199 8.00 -13.94 13.63
N ARG A 200 9.25 -13.85 13.19
CA ARG A 200 9.72 -14.31 11.87
C ARG A 200 11.09 -14.94 12.01
N GLN A 201 11.28 -16.11 11.41
CA GLN A 201 12.56 -16.81 11.34
C GLN A 201 13.40 -16.25 10.18
N LEU A 202 13.70 -14.95 10.25
CA LEU A 202 14.46 -14.20 9.25
C LEU A 202 15.73 -13.63 9.87
N TRP A 203 16.77 -13.45 9.07
CA TRP A 203 18.01 -12.83 9.54
C TRP A 203 17.93 -11.31 9.64
N TRP A 204 16.99 -10.69 8.92
CA TRP A 204 16.83 -9.24 8.89
C TRP A 204 15.56 -8.83 9.63
N GLY A 205 15.74 -8.08 10.73
CA GLY A 205 14.67 -7.51 11.53
C GLY A 205 15.13 -7.19 12.94
N HIS A 206 14.23 -6.67 13.77
CA HIS A 206 14.52 -6.37 15.16
C HIS A 206 14.40 -7.66 15.99
N ARG A 207 15.46 -8.09 16.66
CA ARG A 207 15.43 -9.29 17.53
C ARG A 207 14.34 -9.16 18.60
N ILE A 208 13.57 -10.22 18.80
CA ILE A 208 12.55 -10.23 19.83
C ILE A 208 13.23 -10.10 21.20
N PRO A 209 12.77 -9.17 22.07
CA PRO A 209 13.40 -8.92 23.36
C PRO A 209 12.87 -9.92 24.41
N ALA A 210 13.08 -11.21 24.14
CA ALA A 210 12.76 -12.34 25.01
C ALA A 210 14.00 -13.21 25.22
N TRP A 211 14.22 -13.71 26.44
CA TRP A 211 15.33 -14.58 26.80
C TRP A 211 14.83 -15.88 27.42
N TYR A 212 15.55 -16.96 27.15
CA TYR A 212 15.29 -18.29 27.65
C TYR A 212 16.45 -18.77 28.53
N ASP A 213 16.14 -19.42 29.65
CA ASP A 213 17.12 -20.23 30.38
C ASP A 213 17.19 -21.67 29.84
N ALA A 214 18.01 -22.51 30.47
CA ALA A 214 18.18 -23.91 30.08
C ALA A 214 16.93 -24.79 30.35
N ASP A 215 16.04 -24.35 31.24
CA ASP A 215 14.80 -25.05 31.58
C ASP A 215 13.62 -24.61 30.69
N GLY A 216 13.83 -23.63 29.80
CA GLY A 216 12.82 -23.10 28.89
C GLY A 216 11.94 -21.99 29.49
N ASN A 217 12.30 -21.44 30.66
CA ASN A 217 11.59 -20.30 31.23
C ASN A 217 11.81 -19.05 30.37
N ILE A 218 10.76 -18.24 30.20
CA ILE A 218 10.76 -17.08 29.29
C ILE A 218 10.79 -15.77 30.09
N TYR A 219 11.71 -14.87 29.72
CA TYR A 219 11.90 -13.56 30.35
C TYR A 219 11.82 -12.45 29.31
N VAL A 220 10.94 -11.46 29.47
CA VAL A 220 10.74 -10.38 28.49
C VAL A 220 11.02 -9.00 29.11
N ALA A 221 11.94 -8.25 28.51
CA ALA A 221 12.34 -6.89 28.90
C ALA A 221 13.10 -6.19 27.76
N GLU A 222 13.35 -4.89 27.82
CA GLU A 222 14.02 -4.15 26.73
C GLU A 222 15.42 -4.66 26.37
N ASN A 223 16.13 -5.25 27.32
CA ASN A 223 17.45 -5.87 27.17
C ASN A 223 17.69 -6.88 28.29
N GLU A 224 18.77 -7.65 28.21
CA GLU A 224 19.09 -8.71 29.17
C GLU A 224 19.27 -8.18 30.60
N ALA A 225 19.91 -7.02 30.77
CA ALA A 225 20.11 -6.42 32.09
C ALA A 225 18.77 -6.05 32.73
N ALA A 226 17.85 -5.50 31.95
CA ALA A 226 16.48 -5.22 32.38
C ALA A 226 15.71 -6.51 32.69
N ALA A 227 15.90 -7.59 31.94
CA ALA A 227 15.31 -8.89 32.23
C ALA A 227 15.82 -9.44 33.57
N ARG A 228 17.15 -9.46 33.77
CA ARG A 228 17.76 -9.90 35.03
C ARG A 228 17.27 -9.11 36.23
N ALA A 229 17.16 -7.78 36.09
CA ALA A 229 16.63 -6.93 37.16
C ALA A 229 15.14 -7.19 37.44
N LYS A 230 14.30 -7.22 36.39
CA LYS A 230 12.85 -7.40 36.50
C LYS A 230 12.47 -8.74 37.12
N TYR A 231 13.16 -9.81 36.74
CA TYR A 231 12.87 -11.17 37.18
C TYR A 231 13.80 -11.66 38.30
N GLN A 232 14.66 -10.79 38.83
CA GLN A 232 15.60 -11.08 39.93
C GLN A 232 16.49 -12.29 39.64
N LEU A 233 16.99 -12.39 38.41
CA LEU A 233 17.79 -13.52 37.95
C LEU A 233 19.21 -13.42 38.47
N ALA A 234 19.80 -14.56 38.82
CA ALA A 234 21.20 -14.63 39.20
C ALA A 234 22.10 -14.15 38.05
N ALA A 235 23.21 -13.49 38.36
CA ALA A 235 24.12 -12.93 37.35
C ALA A 235 24.79 -14.02 36.49
N ASP A 236 24.91 -15.23 37.03
CA ASP A 236 25.53 -16.40 36.41
C ASP A 236 24.53 -17.34 35.72
N LEU A 237 23.22 -17.08 35.80
CA LEU A 237 22.22 -17.84 35.05
C LEU A 237 22.43 -17.62 33.54
N PRO A 238 22.72 -18.67 32.75
CA PRO A 238 22.86 -18.54 31.31
C PRO A 238 21.51 -18.19 30.67
N LEU A 239 21.49 -17.16 29.83
CA LEU A 239 20.31 -16.72 29.10
C LEU A 239 20.64 -16.66 27.61
N ASN A 240 19.72 -17.14 26.77
CA ASN A 240 19.80 -17.02 25.33
C ASN A 240 18.63 -16.17 24.84
N GLN A 241 18.91 -15.11 24.09
CA GLN A 241 17.86 -14.31 23.48
C GLN A 241 17.19 -15.11 22.35
N ASP A 242 15.87 -14.96 22.20
CA ASP A 242 15.08 -15.50 21.08
C ASP A 242 15.70 -15.14 19.74
N GLU A 243 15.91 -16.12 18.87
CA GLU A 243 16.53 -15.95 17.55
C GLU A 243 15.62 -15.30 16.52
N ASP A 244 14.31 -15.28 16.77
CA ASP A 244 13.34 -14.65 15.89
C ASP A 244 13.49 -13.13 15.84
N VAL A 245 13.05 -12.57 14.71
CA VAL A 245 12.91 -11.14 14.52
C VAL A 245 11.44 -10.74 14.41
N LEU A 246 11.15 -9.50 14.78
CA LEU A 246 9.83 -8.90 14.65
C LEU A 246 9.45 -8.73 13.18
N ASP A 247 8.17 -8.96 12.89
CA ASP A 247 7.51 -8.65 11.63
C ASP A 247 7.78 -7.21 11.21
N THR A 248 8.07 -6.97 9.92
CA THR A 248 8.31 -5.62 9.40
C THR A 248 7.10 -4.71 9.59
N TRP A 249 5.89 -5.29 9.60
CA TRP A 249 4.67 -4.54 9.90
C TRP A 249 4.60 -4.10 11.37
N PHE A 250 5.29 -4.78 12.29
CA PHE A 250 5.34 -4.40 13.70
C PHE A 250 6.05 -3.07 13.89
N SER A 251 7.25 -2.90 13.33
CA SER A 251 7.96 -1.62 13.40
C SER A 251 7.25 -0.53 12.58
N SER A 252 6.72 -0.87 11.40
CA SER A 252 6.00 0.08 10.55
C SER A 252 4.69 0.59 11.18
N ALA A 253 4.07 -0.19 12.06
CA ALA A 253 2.89 0.21 12.83
C ALA A 253 3.19 1.33 13.83
N LEU A 254 4.45 1.48 14.26
CA LEU A 254 4.86 2.50 15.22
C LEU A 254 5.21 3.84 14.55
N TRP A 255 5.21 3.88 13.21
CA TRP A 255 5.66 5.03 12.42
C TRP A 255 5.12 6.40 12.85
N PRO A 256 3.81 6.59 13.12
CA PRO A 256 3.25 7.92 13.37
C PRO A 256 3.85 8.65 14.59
N PHE A 257 4.36 7.91 15.57
CA PHE A 257 4.87 8.45 16.83
C PHE A 257 6.36 8.12 17.04
N ALA A 258 6.84 6.95 16.60
CA ALA A 258 8.24 6.57 16.74
C ALA A 258 9.20 7.51 15.99
N THR A 259 8.79 8.05 14.82
CA THR A 259 9.63 9.00 14.08
C THR A 259 9.71 10.38 14.71
N GLN A 260 8.84 10.66 15.70
CA GLN A 260 8.78 11.94 16.38
C GLN A 260 9.47 11.88 17.75
N GLY A 261 10.16 10.78 18.06
CA GLY A 261 10.91 10.61 19.29
C GLY A 261 10.15 9.91 20.42
N TRP A 262 9.09 9.16 20.13
CA TRP A 262 8.58 8.13 21.05
C TRP A 262 9.60 6.99 21.16
N PRO A 263 9.78 6.36 22.34
CA PRO A 263 8.98 6.45 23.57
C PRO A 263 9.20 7.70 24.45
N GLU A 264 10.12 8.59 24.09
CA GLU A 264 10.40 9.81 24.80
C GLU A 264 9.33 10.89 24.54
N HIS A 265 9.15 11.81 25.49
CA HIS A 265 8.18 12.91 25.37
C HIS A 265 8.84 14.16 24.75
N THR A 266 9.24 14.05 23.50
CA THR A 266 9.93 15.14 22.79
C THR A 266 8.98 16.31 22.46
N ALA A 267 9.56 17.46 22.14
CA ALA A 267 8.80 18.61 21.66
C ALA A 267 8.12 18.34 20.31
N ASP A 268 8.76 17.57 19.43
CA ASP A 268 8.23 17.22 18.11
C ASP A 268 7.00 16.31 18.24
N LEU A 269 7.06 15.27 19.07
CA LEU A 269 5.92 14.39 19.34
C LEU A 269 4.73 15.19 19.86
N LYS A 270 4.96 16.14 20.77
CA LYS A 270 3.90 17.03 21.29
C LYS A 270 3.33 17.98 20.23
N ALA A 271 4.15 18.43 19.28
CA ALA A 271 3.76 19.42 18.28
C ALA A 271 3.03 18.81 17.08
N PHE A 272 3.43 17.59 16.67
CA PHE A 272 3.05 17.01 15.38
C PHE A 272 2.24 15.71 15.47
N TYR A 273 2.00 15.19 16.68
CA TYR A 273 1.02 14.13 16.92
C TYR A 273 -0.28 14.72 17.50
N PRO A 274 -1.47 14.35 16.98
CA PRO A 274 -1.72 13.42 15.87
C PRO A 274 -1.45 14.05 14.50
N GLY A 275 -1.05 13.22 13.52
CA GLY A 275 -0.83 13.67 12.14
C GLY A 275 -2.12 14.17 11.46
N ASN A 276 -1.97 15.02 10.44
CA ASN A 276 -3.13 15.52 9.70
C ASN A 276 -3.66 14.51 8.67
N VAL A 277 -2.80 14.04 7.76
CA VAL A 277 -3.20 13.19 6.63
C VAL A 277 -2.18 12.08 6.42
N LEU A 278 -2.64 10.83 6.40
CA LEU A 278 -1.88 9.70 5.89
C LEU A 278 -2.21 9.48 4.41
N VAL A 279 -1.21 9.50 3.54
CA VAL A 279 -1.35 9.28 2.09
C VAL A 279 -0.83 7.89 1.74
N THR A 280 -1.67 7.01 1.18
CA THR A 280 -1.23 5.66 0.81
C THR A 280 -2.13 4.99 -0.24
N GLY A 281 -1.71 3.83 -0.75
CA GLY A 281 -2.49 2.98 -1.64
C GLY A 281 -3.41 2.03 -0.86
N PHE A 282 -4.49 1.57 -1.51
CA PHE A 282 -5.47 0.69 -0.85
C PHE A 282 -4.93 -0.70 -0.49
N ASP A 283 -3.84 -1.15 -1.11
CA ASP A 283 -3.30 -2.50 -0.95
C ASP A 283 -2.62 -2.73 0.41
N ILE A 284 -2.35 -1.66 1.17
CA ILE A 284 -1.76 -1.74 2.52
C ILE A 284 -2.66 -1.14 3.61
N ILE A 285 -3.97 -0.98 3.36
CA ILE A 285 -4.93 -0.59 4.40
C ILE A 285 -4.85 -1.55 5.60
N PHE A 286 -4.88 -2.85 5.34
CA PHE A 286 -4.83 -3.85 6.40
C PHE A 286 -3.45 -3.95 7.07
N PHE A 287 -2.39 -4.04 6.25
CA PHE A 287 -1.04 -4.30 6.74
C PHE A 287 -0.41 -3.11 7.44
N TRP A 288 -0.78 -1.88 7.06
CA TRP A 288 -0.14 -0.66 7.56
C TRP A 288 -1.10 0.28 8.25
N VAL A 289 -2.15 0.76 7.56
CA VAL A 289 -3.08 1.76 8.12
C VAL A 289 -3.72 1.22 9.40
N ALA A 290 -4.31 0.03 9.34
CA ALA A 290 -4.95 -0.59 10.51
C ALA A 290 -3.97 -0.87 11.64
N ARG A 291 -2.75 -1.31 11.33
CA ARG A 291 -1.71 -1.55 12.35
C ARG A 291 -1.26 -0.26 13.03
N MET A 292 -1.13 0.85 12.29
CA MET A 292 -0.85 2.17 12.85
C MET A 292 -1.99 2.68 13.73
N VAL A 293 -3.26 2.45 13.37
CA VAL A 293 -4.39 2.82 14.23
C VAL A 293 -4.40 1.97 15.50
N LEU A 294 -4.23 0.65 15.40
CA LEU A 294 -4.15 -0.24 16.57
C LEU A 294 -3.05 0.19 17.54
N MET A 295 -1.82 0.38 17.02
CA MET A 295 -0.67 0.72 17.86
C MET A 295 -0.70 2.18 18.34
N GLY A 296 -1.17 3.13 17.52
CA GLY A 296 -1.34 4.51 17.94
C GLY A 296 -2.33 4.63 19.10
N MET A 297 -3.51 4.03 18.95
CA MET A 297 -4.53 4.01 20.01
C MET A 297 -4.02 3.36 21.30
N TYR A 298 -3.14 2.35 21.20
CA TYR A 298 -2.60 1.63 22.35
C TYR A 298 -1.44 2.35 23.04
N CYS A 299 -0.43 2.77 22.25
CA CYS A 299 0.81 3.34 22.76
C CYS A 299 0.68 4.83 23.12
N MET A 300 -0.35 5.50 22.63
CA MET A 300 -0.58 6.94 22.80
C MET A 300 -1.89 7.23 23.55
N ASP A 301 -2.23 6.41 24.54
CA ASP A 301 -3.34 6.64 25.48
C ASP A 301 -4.71 6.95 24.83
N GLY A 302 -5.02 6.27 23.72
CA GLY A 302 -6.29 6.41 22.99
C GLY A 302 -6.33 7.58 21.99
N GLU A 303 -5.21 8.26 21.77
CA GLU A 303 -5.08 9.27 20.72
C GLU A 303 -4.91 8.62 19.33
N ILE A 304 -5.59 9.18 18.33
CA ILE A 304 -5.52 8.70 16.94
C ILE A 304 -4.16 9.01 16.32
N PRO A 305 -3.63 8.17 15.41
CA PRO A 305 -2.36 8.46 14.74
C PRO A 305 -2.45 9.57 13.68
N PHE A 306 -3.61 9.73 13.05
CA PHE A 306 -3.86 10.70 11.99
C PHE A 306 -5.36 11.01 11.89
N LYS A 307 -5.70 12.23 11.45
CA LYS A 307 -7.10 12.69 11.31
C LYS A 307 -7.75 12.16 10.03
N GLU A 308 -7.00 12.11 8.92
CA GLU A 308 -7.52 11.69 7.63
C GLU A 308 -6.60 10.67 6.95
N VAL A 309 -7.19 9.75 6.19
CA VAL A 309 -6.50 8.72 5.41
C VAL A 309 -6.88 8.90 3.94
N TYR A 310 -6.00 9.52 3.18
CA TYR A 310 -6.16 9.65 1.74
C TYR A 310 -5.64 8.40 1.03
N ILE A 311 -6.56 7.69 0.39
CA ILE A 311 -6.32 6.45 -0.36
C ILE A 311 -6.33 6.74 -1.85
N HIS A 312 -5.14 6.68 -2.47
CA HIS A 312 -5.00 6.75 -3.92
C HIS A 312 -5.06 5.36 -4.57
N GLY A 313 -5.36 5.32 -5.87
CA GLY A 313 -5.28 4.10 -6.66
C GLY A 313 -3.85 3.66 -6.95
N LEU A 314 -3.69 2.45 -7.50
CA LEU A 314 -2.38 1.93 -7.87
C LEU A 314 -2.06 2.30 -9.32
N VAL A 315 -0.78 2.58 -9.56
CA VAL A 315 -0.29 2.77 -10.92
C VAL A 315 -0.23 1.42 -11.64
N ARG A 316 -0.85 1.37 -12.81
CA ARG A 316 -0.94 0.21 -13.71
C ARG A 316 -0.19 0.51 -14.99
N ASP A 317 0.37 -0.53 -15.61
CA ASP A 317 0.95 -0.39 -16.94
C ASP A 317 -0.12 -0.04 -18.00
N SER A 318 0.32 0.17 -19.24
CA SER A 318 -0.54 0.51 -20.37
C SER A 318 -1.60 -0.56 -20.71
N GLU A 319 -1.42 -1.80 -20.23
CA GLU A 319 -2.37 -2.91 -20.36
C GLU A 319 -3.31 -3.05 -19.13
N GLY A 320 -3.17 -2.18 -18.12
CA GLY A 320 -3.96 -2.22 -16.89
C GLY A 320 -3.47 -3.21 -15.84
N GLN A 321 -2.29 -3.82 -16.01
CA GLN A 321 -1.74 -4.74 -15.02
C GLN A 321 -1.03 -4.00 -13.89
N LYS A 322 -1.06 -4.55 -12.67
CA LYS A 322 -0.28 -4.01 -11.53
C LYS A 322 1.19 -3.95 -11.92
N MET A 323 1.82 -2.77 -11.81
CA MET A 323 3.26 -2.65 -11.97
C MET A 323 3.96 -3.38 -10.82
N SER A 324 4.87 -4.29 -11.12
CA SER A 324 5.65 -5.00 -10.10
C SER A 324 6.95 -5.55 -10.67
N LYS A 325 8.02 -5.57 -9.84
CA LYS A 325 9.33 -6.09 -10.25
C LYS A 325 9.26 -7.53 -10.76
N SER A 326 8.40 -8.37 -10.18
CA SER A 326 8.20 -9.77 -10.60
C SER A 326 7.58 -9.93 -11.99
N LYS A 327 6.86 -8.91 -12.49
CA LYS A 327 6.27 -8.89 -13.83
C LYS A 327 7.16 -8.22 -14.88
N GLY A 328 8.16 -7.43 -14.47
CA GLY A 328 9.05 -6.71 -15.40
C GLY A 328 8.39 -5.57 -16.17
N ASN A 329 7.24 -5.09 -15.68
CA ASN A 329 6.44 -4.01 -16.26
C ASN A 329 6.57 -2.69 -15.48
N VAL A 330 7.66 -2.52 -14.71
CA VAL A 330 7.94 -1.28 -13.98
C VAL A 330 8.73 -0.36 -14.87
N LEU A 331 8.33 0.92 -14.91
CA LEU A 331 9.13 2.02 -15.45
C LEU A 331 9.74 2.78 -14.29
N ASP A 332 11.03 3.09 -14.38
CA ASP A 332 11.67 3.96 -13.41
C ASP A 332 11.23 5.42 -13.68
N PRO A 333 10.71 6.15 -12.68
CA PRO A 333 10.40 7.57 -12.83
C PRO A 333 11.57 8.41 -13.38
N LEU A 334 12.80 8.07 -13.03
CA LEU A 334 13.99 8.78 -13.51
C LEU A 334 14.19 8.61 -15.02
N ASP A 335 13.90 7.44 -15.56
CA ASP A 335 13.99 7.17 -17.00
C ASP A 335 13.00 8.02 -17.80
N ILE A 336 11.89 8.44 -17.18
CA ILE A 336 10.89 9.35 -17.79
C ILE A 336 11.33 10.81 -17.65
N ILE A 337 11.92 11.18 -16.50
CA ILE A 337 12.37 12.54 -16.21
C ILE A 337 13.56 12.89 -17.11
N ASP A 338 14.62 12.09 -17.04
CA ASP A 338 15.92 12.37 -17.67
C ASP A 338 16.03 11.79 -19.10
N GLY A 339 15.15 10.84 -19.43
CA GLY A 339 15.22 10.05 -20.65
C GLY A 339 16.21 8.89 -20.54
N ILE A 340 16.04 7.89 -21.41
CA ILE A 340 16.90 6.72 -21.50
C ILE A 340 16.87 6.15 -22.92
N ASP A 341 18.02 5.76 -23.46
CA ASP A 341 18.09 5.09 -24.76
C ASP A 341 17.56 3.65 -24.70
N LEU A 342 17.20 3.09 -25.85
CA LEU A 342 16.60 1.76 -25.94
C LEU A 342 17.46 0.67 -25.28
N GLU A 343 18.78 0.65 -25.55
CA GLU A 343 19.63 -0.45 -25.11
C GLU A 343 19.84 -0.40 -23.60
N SER A 344 20.04 0.80 -23.05
CA SER A 344 20.09 1.01 -21.59
C SER A 344 18.78 0.62 -20.91
N LEU A 345 17.63 0.96 -21.50
CA LEU A 345 16.31 0.60 -20.98
C LEU A 345 16.10 -0.92 -20.98
N VAL A 346 16.46 -1.60 -22.06
CA VAL A 346 16.38 -3.07 -22.16
C VAL A 346 17.28 -3.71 -21.11
N ALA A 347 18.53 -3.27 -20.97
CA ALA A 347 19.46 -3.79 -19.98
C ALA A 347 18.91 -3.63 -18.55
N LYS A 348 18.38 -2.44 -18.22
CA LYS A 348 17.80 -2.16 -16.91
C LYS A 348 16.58 -3.04 -16.62
N ARG A 349 15.64 -3.16 -17.56
CA ARG A 349 14.41 -3.96 -17.42
C ARG A 349 14.63 -5.48 -17.41
N THR A 350 15.78 -5.95 -17.88
CA THR A 350 16.14 -7.38 -17.90
C THR A 350 17.17 -7.77 -16.83
N SER A 351 17.67 -6.81 -16.05
CA SER A 351 18.62 -7.05 -14.95
C SER A 351 17.92 -7.32 -13.60
N GLY A 352 18.54 -8.13 -12.75
CA GLY A 352 18.08 -8.34 -11.35
C GLY A 352 16.66 -8.91 -11.22
N MET A 353 16.17 -9.62 -12.24
CA MET A 353 14.81 -10.11 -12.29
C MET A 353 14.56 -11.28 -11.34
N MET A 354 13.41 -11.30 -10.66
CA MET A 354 12.97 -12.46 -9.88
C MET A 354 12.64 -13.68 -10.75
N GLN A 355 12.29 -13.47 -12.03
CA GLN A 355 11.92 -14.55 -12.96
C GLN A 355 12.73 -14.43 -14.26
N PRO A 356 14.01 -14.83 -14.28
CA PRO A 356 14.92 -14.65 -15.41
C PRO A 356 14.39 -15.21 -16.75
N GLN A 357 13.59 -16.27 -16.70
CA GLN A 357 12.94 -16.88 -17.87
C GLN A 357 12.00 -15.93 -18.64
N LYS A 358 11.55 -14.83 -18.04
CA LYS A 358 10.71 -13.82 -18.69
C LYS A 358 11.50 -12.75 -19.46
N ALA A 359 12.83 -12.72 -19.34
CA ALA A 359 13.67 -11.66 -19.89
C ALA A 359 13.45 -11.46 -21.40
N ALA A 360 13.45 -12.53 -22.20
CA ALA A 360 13.25 -12.45 -23.65
C ALA A 360 11.89 -11.84 -24.04
N LYS A 361 10.83 -12.14 -23.28
CA LYS A 361 9.50 -11.56 -23.49
C LYS A 361 9.49 -10.06 -23.17
N ILE A 362 10.10 -9.68 -22.05
CA ILE A 362 10.18 -8.27 -21.61
C ILE A 362 11.03 -7.46 -22.57
N GLU A 363 12.14 -8.00 -23.06
CA GLU A 363 12.95 -7.35 -24.09
C GLU A 363 12.13 -7.09 -25.35
N ALA A 364 11.48 -8.13 -25.90
CA ALA A 364 10.66 -8.00 -27.11
C ALA A 364 9.54 -6.96 -26.93
N GLN A 365 8.89 -6.95 -25.77
CA GLN A 365 7.87 -5.97 -25.41
C GLN A 365 8.45 -4.56 -25.29
N THR A 366 9.60 -4.39 -24.63
CA THR A 366 10.26 -3.09 -24.42
C THR A 366 10.66 -2.46 -25.75
N ARG A 367 11.27 -3.25 -26.64
CA ARG A 367 11.65 -2.80 -28.00
C ARG A 367 10.44 -2.41 -28.85
N LYS A 368 9.29 -3.06 -28.63
CA LYS A 368 8.03 -2.74 -29.32
C LYS A 368 7.40 -1.46 -28.79
N GLU A 369 7.38 -1.27 -27.47
CA GLU A 369 6.74 -0.13 -26.80
C GLU A 369 7.58 1.15 -26.89
N PHE A 370 8.90 1.02 -26.79
CA PHE A 370 9.86 2.11 -26.71
C PHE A 370 10.96 1.95 -27.76
N PRO A 371 10.63 1.97 -29.07
CA PRO A 371 11.58 1.66 -30.14
C PRO A 371 12.81 2.59 -30.17
N ASP A 372 12.68 3.81 -29.65
CA ASP A 372 13.77 4.79 -29.56
C ASP A 372 14.21 5.04 -28.10
N GLY A 373 13.75 4.21 -27.15
CA GLY A 373 13.86 4.48 -25.72
C GLY A 373 12.74 5.42 -25.21
N ILE A 374 13.00 6.09 -24.10
CA ILE A 374 12.08 7.08 -23.48
C ILE A 374 12.73 8.45 -23.60
N ALA A 375 12.03 9.39 -24.22
CA ALA A 375 12.48 10.79 -24.28
C ALA A 375 12.44 11.45 -22.89
N ALA A 376 13.27 12.46 -22.67
CA ALA A 376 13.21 13.27 -21.45
C ALA A 376 11.93 14.11 -21.40
N HIS A 377 11.18 14.01 -20.29
CA HIS A 377 9.95 14.76 -20.07
C HIS A 377 10.06 15.80 -18.94
N GLY A 378 11.02 15.65 -18.04
CA GLY A 378 11.20 16.51 -16.88
C GLY A 378 10.22 16.20 -15.72
N THR A 379 10.62 16.64 -14.52
CA THR A 379 9.92 16.31 -13.27
C THR A 379 8.52 16.91 -13.19
N ASP A 380 8.32 18.16 -13.61
CA ASP A 380 7.03 18.83 -13.51
C ASP A 380 5.97 18.19 -14.41
N ALA A 381 6.35 17.76 -15.61
CA ALA A 381 5.44 17.06 -16.50
C ALA A 381 4.94 15.75 -15.87
N LEU A 382 5.86 14.98 -15.26
CA LEU A 382 5.51 13.72 -14.59
C LEU A 382 4.62 13.96 -13.36
N ARG A 383 4.98 14.93 -12.50
CA ARG A 383 4.18 15.30 -11.31
C ARG A 383 2.78 15.76 -11.69
N PHE A 384 2.67 16.65 -12.67
CA PHE A 384 1.38 17.17 -13.13
C PHE A 384 0.53 16.07 -13.78
N THR A 385 1.15 15.10 -14.47
CA THR A 385 0.45 13.92 -15.02
C THR A 385 -0.23 13.13 -13.89
N PHE A 386 0.52 12.81 -12.83
CA PHE A 386 -0.06 12.06 -11.72
C PHE A 386 -1.11 12.86 -10.95
N ALA A 387 -0.92 14.16 -10.75
CA ALA A 387 -1.94 15.03 -10.16
C ALA A 387 -3.24 15.02 -10.99
N ALA A 388 -3.13 15.17 -12.32
CA ALA A 388 -4.26 15.15 -13.23
C ALA A 388 -4.96 13.77 -13.32
N GLN A 389 -4.24 12.69 -13.00
CA GLN A 389 -4.78 11.32 -13.00
C GLN A 389 -5.17 10.82 -11.60
N ALA A 390 -4.92 11.57 -10.53
CA ALA A 390 -5.20 11.21 -9.15
C ALA A 390 -6.71 11.28 -8.81
N THR A 391 -7.56 10.77 -9.70
CA THR A 391 -8.98 10.63 -9.46
C THR A 391 -9.20 9.53 -8.40
N MET A 392 -9.90 9.92 -7.35
CA MET A 392 -10.29 9.11 -6.22
C MET A 392 -10.77 7.69 -6.56
N GLY A 393 -10.18 6.68 -5.90
CA GLY A 393 -10.66 5.29 -5.90
C GLY A 393 -10.51 4.54 -7.22
N ARG A 394 -9.73 5.06 -8.18
CA ARG A 394 -9.43 4.38 -9.45
C ARG A 394 -7.94 4.17 -9.62
N ASP A 395 -7.61 3.01 -10.16
CA ASP A 395 -6.26 2.74 -10.62
C ASP A 395 -5.87 3.68 -11.76
N VAL A 396 -4.60 4.07 -11.77
CA VAL A 396 -4.03 4.97 -12.78
C VAL A 396 -3.37 4.13 -13.86
N VAL A 397 -4.01 4.02 -15.02
CA VAL A 397 -3.35 3.47 -16.21
C VAL A 397 -2.35 4.52 -16.71
N PHE A 398 -1.07 4.21 -16.54
CA PHE A 398 0.01 5.12 -16.90
C PHE A 398 0.16 5.16 -18.42
N ASP A 399 0.14 6.38 -18.97
CA ASP A 399 0.28 6.64 -20.40
C ASP A 399 1.33 7.73 -20.63
N LEU A 400 2.44 7.35 -21.24
CA LEU A 400 3.56 8.24 -21.51
C LEU A 400 3.16 9.42 -22.43
N LYS A 401 2.16 9.23 -23.30
CA LYS A 401 1.66 10.32 -24.16
C LYS A 401 1.03 11.46 -23.36
N ARG A 402 0.46 11.17 -22.19
CA ARG A 402 -0.05 12.21 -21.30
C ARG A 402 1.09 13.03 -20.70
N VAL A 403 2.18 12.37 -20.32
CA VAL A 403 3.39 13.04 -19.84
C VAL A 403 3.95 13.97 -20.92
N GLU A 404 3.99 13.51 -22.18
CA GLU A 404 4.37 14.35 -23.33
C GLU A 404 3.46 15.58 -23.48
N GLY A 405 2.14 15.40 -23.34
CA GLY A 405 1.18 16.50 -23.34
C GLY A 405 1.50 17.55 -22.27
N TYR A 406 1.80 17.13 -21.05
CA TYR A 406 2.14 18.06 -19.96
C TYR A 406 3.56 18.62 -20.04
N ARG A 407 4.50 17.94 -20.72
CA ARG A 407 5.77 18.57 -21.13
C ARG A 407 5.52 19.73 -22.09
N ASN A 408 4.61 19.56 -23.04
CA ASN A 408 4.23 20.64 -23.96
C ASN A 408 3.53 21.79 -23.21
N PHE A 409 2.79 21.50 -22.14
CA PHE A 409 2.24 22.52 -21.23
C PHE A 409 3.34 23.30 -20.50
N CYS A 410 4.38 22.64 -19.99
CA CYS A 410 5.57 23.30 -19.44
C CYS A 410 6.15 24.30 -20.46
N ASN A 411 6.34 23.85 -21.72
CA ASN A 411 6.86 24.69 -22.79
C ASN A 411 5.94 25.89 -23.09
N LYS A 412 4.62 25.70 -23.05
CA LYS A 412 3.64 26.77 -23.24
C LYS A 412 3.75 27.82 -22.13
N LEU A 413 3.83 27.39 -20.86
CA LEU A 413 4.03 28.28 -19.71
C LEU A 413 5.36 29.05 -19.80
N TRP A 414 6.45 28.37 -20.17
CA TRP A 414 7.75 29.01 -20.39
C TRP A 414 7.70 30.10 -21.47
N ASN A 415 7.06 29.80 -22.61
CA ASN A 415 6.91 30.76 -23.70
C ASN A 415 6.04 31.95 -23.31
N ALA A 416 4.98 31.73 -22.53
CA ALA A 416 4.16 32.80 -21.98
C ALA A 416 4.97 33.72 -21.06
N ALA A 417 5.77 33.15 -20.16
CA ALA A 417 6.66 33.92 -19.29
C ALA A 417 7.68 34.74 -20.08
N ARG A 418 8.31 34.16 -21.10
CA ARG A 418 9.23 34.88 -21.98
C ARG A 418 8.56 36.05 -22.68
N PHE A 419 7.32 35.87 -23.16
CA PHE A 419 6.55 36.97 -23.74
C PHE A 419 6.33 38.09 -22.72
N VAL A 420 5.91 37.76 -21.49
CA VAL A 420 5.72 38.76 -20.42
C VAL A 420 7.01 39.51 -20.13
N GLN A 421 8.13 38.81 -19.95
CA GLN A 421 9.44 39.42 -19.73
C GLN A 421 9.84 40.38 -20.86
N MET A 422 9.62 39.99 -22.12
CA MET A 422 9.88 40.88 -23.26
C MET A 422 9.01 42.14 -23.25
N GLN A 423 7.79 42.08 -22.70
CA GLN A 423 6.88 43.22 -22.61
C GLN A 423 7.12 44.10 -21.39
N THR A 424 7.80 43.61 -20.35
CA THR A 424 8.00 44.30 -19.08
C THR A 424 9.44 44.81 -18.88
N ALA A 425 10.44 44.16 -19.47
CA ALA A 425 11.85 44.52 -19.29
C ALA A 425 12.14 45.96 -19.77
N GLY A 426 12.63 46.80 -18.84
CA GLY A 426 12.96 48.20 -19.11
C GLY A 426 11.75 49.10 -19.43
N GLN A 427 10.53 48.61 -19.19
CA GLN A 427 9.29 49.34 -19.44
C GLN A 427 8.67 49.86 -18.15
N THR A 428 7.85 50.90 -18.25
CA THR A 428 7.04 51.37 -17.12
C THR A 428 5.96 50.33 -16.79
N ILE A 429 5.88 49.96 -15.52
CA ILE A 429 4.90 49.03 -14.94
C ILE A 429 4.19 49.79 -13.83
N THR A 430 2.86 49.85 -13.86
CA THR A 430 2.10 50.64 -12.88
C THR A 430 0.83 49.93 -12.48
N ALA A 431 0.71 49.63 -11.18
CA ALA A 431 -0.53 49.15 -10.58
C ALA A 431 -1.64 50.19 -10.78
N ALA A 432 -2.86 49.71 -11.02
CA ALA A 432 -4.01 50.59 -11.22
C ALA A 432 -5.28 49.97 -10.65
N PRO A 433 -6.22 50.79 -10.13
CA PRO A 433 -7.54 50.33 -9.72
C PRO A 433 -8.32 49.69 -10.86
N VAL A 434 -9.24 48.78 -10.54
CA VAL A 434 -10.07 48.04 -11.50
C VAL A 434 -10.77 48.95 -12.53
N LYS A 435 -11.26 50.13 -12.10
CA LYS A 435 -11.94 51.10 -12.97
C LYS A 435 -11.08 51.68 -14.10
N GLU A 436 -9.75 51.64 -13.96
CA GLU A 436 -8.78 52.16 -14.93
C GLU A 436 -8.18 51.05 -15.81
N LYS A 437 -8.57 49.79 -15.57
CA LYS A 437 -8.13 48.63 -16.33
C LYS A 437 -8.99 48.41 -17.57
N SER A 438 -8.37 47.89 -18.62
CA SER A 438 -9.05 47.50 -19.87
C SER A 438 -10.14 46.44 -19.60
N ALA A 439 -11.03 46.21 -20.56
CA ALA A 439 -12.00 45.12 -20.44
C ALA A 439 -11.31 43.74 -20.35
N ALA A 440 -10.21 43.55 -21.07
CA ALA A 440 -9.43 42.31 -21.05
C ALA A 440 -8.74 42.11 -19.68
N ASP A 441 -8.14 43.16 -19.13
CA ASP A 441 -7.49 43.15 -17.82
C ASP A 441 -8.49 42.81 -16.71
N ARG A 442 -9.68 43.43 -16.72
CA ARG A 442 -10.74 43.13 -15.73
C ARG A 442 -11.25 41.70 -15.85
N TRP A 443 -11.39 41.21 -17.09
CA TRP A 443 -11.84 39.84 -17.34
C TRP A 443 -10.84 38.81 -16.80
N ILE A 444 -9.54 39.00 -17.04
CA ILE A 444 -8.54 38.01 -16.62
C ILE A 444 -8.41 37.92 -15.09
N TYR A 445 -8.56 39.02 -14.34
CA TYR A 445 -8.65 38.96 -12.88
C TYR A 445 -9.88 38.18 -12.41
N GLY A 446 -11.04 38.43 -13.01
CA GLY A 446 -12.24 37.66 -12.68
C GLY A 446 -12.10 36.16 -13.01
N ALA A 447 -11.35 35.82 -14.06
CA ALA A 447 -10.99 34.44 -14.40
C ALA A 447 -10.02 33.82 -13.40
N LEU A 448 -8.98 34.57 -13.00
CA LEU A 448 -8.03 34.16 -11.98
C LEU A 448 -8.73 33.90 -10.65
N ASP A 449 -9.61 34.78 -10.19
CA ASP A 449 -10.38 34.61 -8.95
C ASP A 449 -11.22 33.33 -8.92
N ARG A 450 -11.88 33.01 -10.04
CA ARG A 450 -12.62 31.74 -10.17
C ARG A 450 -11.67 30.55 -10.10
N THR A 451 -10.53 30.65 -10.76
CA THR A 451 -9.49 29.59 -10.77
C THR A 451 -8.93 29.38 -9.37
N ILE A 452 -8.60 30.45 -8.63
CA ILE A 452 -8.13 30.39 -7.24
C ILE A 452 -9.15 29.63 -6.39
N ARG A 453 -10.44 29.97 -6.48
CA ARG A 453 -11.50 29.30 -5.72
C ARG A 453 -11.58 27.81 -6.04
N SER A 454 -11.62 27.45 -7.33
CA SER A 454 -11.69 26.06 -7.76
C SER A 454 -10.46 25.25 -7.34
N VAL A 455 -9.26 25.82 -7.44
CA VAL A 455 -8.02 25.16 -7.03
C VAL A 455 -7.98 24.96 -5.52
N ARG A 456 -8.38 25.96 -4.72
CA ARG A 456 -8.42 25.83 -3.25
C ARG A 456 -9.43 24.78 -2.81
N GLU A 457 -10.65 24.80 -3.36
CA GLU A 457 -11.65 23.75 -3.10
C GLU A 457 -11.14 22.35 -3.48
N ALA A 458 -10.43 22.25 -4.61
CA ALA A 458 -9.84 21.00 -5.05
C ALA A 458 -8.74 20.49 -4.09
N PHE A 459 -7.89 21.38 -3.54
CA PHE A 459 -6.92 21.01 -2.50
C PHE A 459 -7.61 20.61 -1.19
N ASP A 460 -8.60 21.37 -0.74
CA ASP A 460 -9.36 21.12 0.50
C ASP A 460 -10.12 19.77 0.45
N THR A 461 -10.46 19.29 -0.75
CA THR A 461 -11.17 18.03 -0.99
C THR A 461 -10.29 16.93 -1.59
N TYR A 462 -8.97 17.15 -1.65
CA TYR A 462 -7.97 16.25 -2.24
C TYR A 462 -8.23 15.85 -3.71
N ARG A 463 -9.02 16.65 -4.43
CA ARG A 463 -9.31 16.50 -5.87
C ARG A 463 -8.22 17.13 -6.72
N PHE A 464 -7.00 16.61 -6.60
CA PHE A 464 -5.83 17.10 -7.35
C PHE A 464 -6.04 17.05 -8.87
N ASP A 465 -6.89 16.14 -9.35
CA ASP A 465 -7.31 16.06 -10.74
C ASP A 465 -8.10 17.31 -11.18
N PHE A 466 -8.98 17.82 -10.32
CA PHE A 466 -9.71 19.08 -10.56
C PHE A 466 -8.81 20.31 -10.40
N ALA A 467 -7.86 20.29 -9.47
CA ALA A 467 -6.86 21.37 -9.35
C ALA A 467 -6.02 21.47 -10.64
N ALA A 468 -5.50 20.34 -11.13
CA ALA A 468 -4.72 20.28 -12.36
C ALA A 468 -5.54 20.75 -13.57
N GLN A 469 -6.79 20.31 -13.69
CA GLN A 469 -7.67 20.74 -14.79
C GLN A 469 -7.92 22.25 -14.78
N ALA A 470 -8.28 22.81 -13.61
CA ALA A 470 -8.53 24.26 -13.47
C ALA A 470 -7.29 25.09 -13.81
N LEU A 471 -6.11 24.66 -13.36
CA LEU A 471 -4.83 25.30 -13.66
C LEU A 471 -4.47 25.24 -15.15
N TYR A 472 -4.63 24.07 -15.77
CA TYR A 472 -4.39 23.90 -17.20
C TYR A 472 -5.31 24.81 -18.02
N ASP A 473 -6.62 24.79 -17.71
CA ASP A 473 -7.60 25.60 -18.43
C ASP A 473 -7.36 27.11 -18.27
N PHE A 474 -6.98 27.55 -17.07
CA PHE A 474 -6.66 28.95 -16.84
C PHE A 474 -5.38 29.36 -17.59
N ILE A 475 -4.28 28.66 -17.39
CA ILE A 475 -2.97 29.06 -17.93
C ILE A 475 -2.97 28.91 -19.46
N TRP A 476 -3.38 27.76 -19.98
CA TRP A 476 -3.33 27.52 -21.42
C TRP A 476 -4.43 28.27 -22.14
N ASN A 477 -5.68 28.00 -21.80
CA ASN A 477 -6.81 28.44 -22.62
C ASN A 477 -7.15 29.90 -22.35
N GLN A 478 -7.10 30.38 -21.10
CA GLN A 478 -7.56 31.74 -20.77
C GLN A 478 -6.42 32.76 -20.79
N TYR A 479 -5.30 32.46 -20.15
CA TYR A 479 -4.16 33.36 -20.08
C TYR A 479 -3.42 33.37 -21.43
N CYS A 480 -2.94 32.21 -21.91
CA CYS A 480 -2.14 32.19 -23.13
C CYS A 480 -2.94 32.42 -24.41
N ASP A 481 -4.03 31.68 -24.64
CA ASP A 481 -4.73 31.72 -25.93
C ASP A 481 -5.63 32.96 -26.09
N TRP A 482 -6.15 33.51 -24.99
CA TRP A 482 -6.99 34.72 -25.02
C TRP A 482 -6.26 35.96 -24.50
N TYR A 483 -5.88 35.99 -23.23
CA TYR A 483 -5.41 37.24 -22.61
C TYR A 483 -4.14 37.78 -23.29
N LEU A 484 -3.12 36.94 -23.52
CA LEU A 484 -1.89 37.38 -24.21
C LEU A 484 -2.17 37.90 -25.62
N GLU A 485 -3.15 37.34 -26.34
CA GLU A 485 -3.52 37.82 -27.67
C GLU A 485 -4.30 39.14 -27.61
N LEU A 486 -5.21 39.28 -26.65
CA LEU A 486 -6.04 40.48 -26.48
C LEU A 486 -5.23 41.72 -26.08
N VAL A 487 -4.10 41.54 -25.38
CA VAL A 487 -3.25 42.67 -24.96
C VAL A 487 -2.21 43.08 -26.01
N LYS A 488 -1.94 42.25 -27.03
CA LYS A 488 -0.96 42.60 -28.10
C LYS A 488 -1.29 43.91 -28.82
N PRO A 489 -2.56 44.22 -29.19
CA PRO A 489 -2.90 45.52 -29.76
C PRO A 489 -2.65 46.69 -28.80
N ILE A 490 -2.91 46.50 -27.51
CA ILE A 490 -2.69 47.53 -26.46
C ILE A 490 -1.20 47.82 -26.30
N LEU A 491 -0.38 46.77 -26.27
CA LEU A 491 1.09 46.87 -26.13
C LEU A 491 1.80 47.18 -27.46
N GLY A 492 1.05 47.22 -28.56
CA GLY A 492 1.57 47.43 -29.90
C GLY A 492 2.09 48.85 -30.12
N LYS A 493 2.89 49.01 -31.19
CA LYS A 493 3.44 50.31 -31.61
C LYS A 493 2.39 51.32 -32.06
N HIS A 494 1.15 50.88 -32.29
CA HIS A 494 0.05 51.71 -32.78
C HIS A 494 -0.83 52.28 -31.66
N ASN A 495 -0.56 51.92 -30.40
CA ASN A 495 -1.18 52.56 -29.25
C ASN A 495 -0.22 53.63 -28.71
N ASP A 496 -0.68 54.88 -28.55
CA ASP A 496 0.13 55.98 -28.01
C ASP A 496 -0.19 56.25 -26.52
N ASP A 497 -1.11 55.50 -25.90
CA ASP A 497 -1.40 55.59 -24.46
C ASP A 497 -0.40 54.79 -23.63
N ASP A 498 0.71 55.44 -23.25
CA ASP A 498 1.74 54.83 -22.41
C ASP A 498 1.24 54.45 -20.99
N ALA A 499 0.21 55.14 -20.49
CA ALA A 499 -0.37 54.81 -19.19
C ALA A 499 -1.18 53.51 -19.28
N GLU A 500 -1.96 53.31 -20.35
CA GLU A 500 -2.66 52.05 -20.60
C GLU A 500 -1.68 50.88 -20.75
N LYS A 501 -0.59 51.06 -21.51
CA LYS A 501 0.47 50.05 -21.61
C LYS A 501 1.08 49.70 -20.26
N ALA A 502 1.37 50.69 -19.42
CA ALA A 502 1.95 50.46 -18.10
C ALA A 502 1.01 49.68 -17.17
N ARG A 503 -0.30 49.95 -17.23
CA ARG A 503 -1.34 49.21 -16.48
C ARG A 503 -1.47 47.78 -16.98
N THR A 504 -1.50 47.56 -18.29
CA THR A 504 -1.61 46.21 -18.88
C THR A 504 -0.37 45.36 -18.61
N ARG A 505 0.83 45.95 -18.65
CA ARG A 505 2.07 45.26 -18.24
C ARG A 505 2.03 44.81 -16.79
N HIS A 506 1.53 45.65 -15.88
CA HIS A 506 1.32 45.25 -14.49
C HIS A 506 0.34 44.07 -14.40
N THR A 507 -0.83 44.17 -15.05
CA THR A 507 -1.83 43.07 -15.01
C THR A 507 -1.26 41.76 -15.58
N LEU A 508 -0.49 41.81 -16.70
CA LEU A 508 0.19 40.64 -17.26
C LEU A 508 1.08 39.93 -16.26
N LEU A 509 1.91 40.71 -15.57
CA LEU A 509 2.92 40.23 -14.67
C LEU A 509 2.31 39.70 -13.36
N ASP A 510 1.36 40.45 -12.79
CA ASP A 510 0.68 40.09 -11.54
C ASP A 510 -0.17 38.82 -11.69
N VAL A 511 -0.90 38.67 -12.79
CA VAL A 511 -1.66 37.45 -13.06
C VAL A 511 -0.73 36.24 -13.27
N LEU A 512 0.39 36.41 -13.98
CA LEU A 512 1.37 35.34 -14.16
C LEU A 512 1.97 34.92 -12.82
N GLU A 513 2.40 35.88 -12.00
CA GLU A 513 2.97 35.63 -10.68
C GLU A 513 2.03 34.80 -9.79
N GLN A 514 0.76 35.17 -9.76
CA GLN A 514 -0.26 34.44 -9.00
C GLN A 514 -0.52 33.05 -9.57
N ALA A 515 -0.54 32.90 -10.90
CA ALA A 515 -0.67 31.59 -11.54
C ALA A 515 0.50 30.66 -11.21
N LEU A 516 1.73 31.19 -11.14
CA LEU A 516 2.92 30.44 -10.75
C LEU A 516 2.81 29.95 -9.30
N ARG A 517 2.39 30.82 -8.37
CA ARG A 517 2.11 30.42 -6.99
C ARG A 517 1.05 29.32 -6.89
N LEU A 518 -0.04 29.40 -7.67
CA LEU A 518 -1.09 28.38 -7.66
C LEU A 518 -0.62 27.02 -8.20
N ILE A 519 0.20 27.00 -9.25
CA ILE A 519 0.65 25.73 -9.86
C ILE A 519 1.84 25.11 -9.12
N HIS A 520 2.55 25.89 -8.29
CA HIS A 520 3.79 25.50 -7.64
C HIS A 520 3.74 24.16 -6.87
N PRO A 521 2.68 23.81 -6.09
CA PRO A 521 2.61 22.51 -5.44
C PRO A 521 2.66 21.32 -6.42
N LEU A 522 2.18 21.52 -7.66
CA LEU A 522 2.13 20.50 -8.70
C LEU A 522 3.37 20.54 -9.61
N MET A 523 3.88 21.73 -9.94
CA MET A 523 5.00 21.95 -10.87
C MET A 523 6.07 22.87 -10.25
N PRO A 524 6.79 22.41 -9.21
CA PRO A 524 7.67 23.27 -8.42
C PRO A 524 8.86 23.84 -9.19
N TYR A 525 9.43 23.14 -10.18
CA TYR A 525 10.70 23.57 -10.78
C TYR A 525 10.52 24.71 -11.76
N ILE A 526 9.62 24.56 -12.75
CA ILE A 526 9.36 25.59 -13.76
C ILE A 526 8.70 26.82 -13.14
N SER A 527 7.82 26.63 -12.15
CA SER A 527 7.15 27.75 -11.50
C SER A 527 8.13 28.60 -10.69
N GLU A 528 9.05 27.96 -9.97
CA GLU A 528 10.13 28.63 -9.23
C GLU A 528 11.03 29.43 -10.19
N GLU A 529 11.55 28.78 -11.23
CA GLU A 529 12.47 29.39 -12.19
C GLU A 529 11.86 30.63 -12.87
N ILE A 530 10.58 30.53 -13.28
CA ILE A 530 9.89 31.69 -13.87
C ILE A 530 9.66 32.77 -12.80
N TRP A 531 9.20 32.39 -11.61
CA TRP A 531 8.82 33.34 -10.57
C TRP A 531 9.99 34.20 -10.12
N GLN A 532 11.18 33.61 -9.95
CA GLN A 532 12.40 34.34 -9.58
C GLN A 532 12.77 35.46 -10.58
N GLN A 533 12.37 35.30 -11.84
CA GLN A 533 12.61 36.30 -12.89
C GLN A 533 11.49 37.33 -12.99
N THR A 534 10.24 36.97 -12.65
CA THR A 534 9.06 37.84 -12.82
C THR A 534 8.69 38.63 -11.57
N ALA A 535 8.74 38.00 -10.40
CA ALA A 535 8.23 38.59 -9.16
C ALA A 535 8.99 39.84 -8.68
N PRO A 536 10.33 39.95 -8.86
CA PRO A 536 11.06 41.18 -8.51
C PRO A 536 10.55 42.44 -9.23
N LEU A 537 10.00 42.28 -10.45
CA LEU A 537 9.42 43.39 -11.22
C LEU A 537 8.10 43.92 -10.61
N LEU A 538 7.46 43.16 -9.71
CA LEU A 538 6.30 43.59 -8.91
C LEU A 538 6.72 44.09 -7.51
N GLY A 539 8.02 44.12 -7.20
CA GLY A 539 8.52 44.46 -5.87
C GLY A 539 8.33 43.35 -4.84
N ALA A 540 8.01 42.12 -5.26
CA ALA A 540 8.02 40.96 -4.38
C ALA A 540 9.45 40.70 -3.86
N THR A 541 9.56 40.29 -2.59
CA THR A 541 10.82 39.99 -1.93
C THR A 541 10.88 38.53 -1.50
N GLY A 542 12.10 38.00 -1.40
CA GLY A 542 12.36 36.61 -1.00
C GLY A 542 13.09 35.82 -2.08
N ASP A 543 13.88 34.85 -1.64
CA ASP A 543 14.75 34.06 -2.52
C ASP A 543 14.02 32.91 -3.21
N THR A 544 12.79 32.58 -2.76
CA THR A 544 12.04 31.45 -3.30
C THR A 544 10.53 31.67 -3.33
N LEU A 545 9.88 31.03 -4.31
CA LEU A 545 8.43 30.96 -4.43
C LEU A 545 7.81 30.15 -3.28
N MET A 546 8.51 29.15 -2.78
CA MET A 546 8.02 28.23 -1.73
C MET A 546 7.56 28.93 -0.45
N THR A 547 8.13 30.09 -0.12
CA THR A 547 7.80 30.85 1.09
C THR A 547 6.72 31.90 0.88
N GLN A 548 6.20 32.05 -0.34
CA GLN A 548 5.21 33.08 -0.65
C GLN A 548 3.80 32.64 -0.22
N PRO A 549 2.95 33.58 0.23
CA PRO A 549 1.57 33.25 0.59
C PRO A 549 0.79 32.64 -0.58
N TYR A 550 0.01 31.60 -0.30
CA TYR A 550 -0.80 30.97 -1.34
C TYR A 550 -1.95 31.89 -1.80
N PRO A 551 -2.16 32.11 -3.12
CA PRO A 551 -3.07 33.14 -3.65
C PRO A 551 -4.51 32.98 -3.16
N ALA A 552 -5.12 34.07 -2.69
CA ALA A 552 -6.51 34.15 -2.26
C ALA A 552 -7.32 35.01 -3.24
N ALA A 553 -8.55 34.60 -3.53
CA ALA A 553 -9.42 35.36 -4.43
C ALA A 553 -9.80 36.69 -3.77
N THR A 554 -9.65 37.79 -4.49
CA THR A 554 -9.89 39.15 -3.94
C THR A 554 -11.30 39.66 -4.22
N ASN A 555 -12.15 38.85 -4.86
CA ASN A 555 -13.52 39.21 -5.26
C ASN A 555 -13.59 40.47 -6.16
N GLY A 556 -12.53 40.73 -6.91
CA GLY A 556 -12.46 41.87 -7.82
C GLY A 556 -12.33 43.25 -7.16
N GLU A 557 -11.84 43.32 -5.92
CA GLU A 557 -11.43 44.58 -5.26
C GLU A 557 -10.02 45.03 -5.67
#